data_AF-A0A3M8C7Z7-F1
#
_entry.id   AF-A0A3M8C7Z7-F1
#
_cell.length_a   1.000
_cell.length_b   1.000
_cell.length_c   1.000
_cell.angle_alpha   90.00
_cell.angle_beta   90.00
_cell.angle_gamma   90.00
#
_symmetry.space_group_name_H-M   'P 1'
#
loop_
_entity.id
_entity.type
_entity.pdbx_description
1 polymer ?
#
loop_
_entity_poly.entity_id
_entity_poly.type
_entity_poly.pdbx_seq_one_letter_code
_entity_poly.pdbx_strand_id
1 'polypeptide(L)'
;MNNYNDFRSKLLKEDLFRINVEKYIEKVKKVGSIIIWGSASTGQLVYDLLLKFGISEKVTYFADNKREKWGTKHNHLMVLSPEEVVSKVKEDPHTKIIIAALHLADINKQLLSLGIEESAIDFRGFGLAKDYWTFQKETPFSIIHSHIDDYEKVYSLLADERSKSVYLGILNSKISLDNTYLAGIASPAEEQYFEKEPFL
;
A
#
# COMPACT_ATOMS: atom_id res chain seq x y z
N MET A 1 21.13 -15.66 -29.11
CA MET A 1 21.85 -14.69 -28.26
C MET A 1 21.20 -14.71 -26.88
N ASN A 2 22.01 -14.89 -25.84
CA ASN A 2 21.58 -15.27 -24.49
C ASN A 2 20.65 -14.24 -23.80
N ASN A 3 19.37 -14.57 -23.67
CA ASN A 3 18.41 -13.83 -22.83
C ASN A 3 18.63 -14.05 -21.31
N TYR A 4 19.54 -14.95 -20.94
CA TYR A 4 19.88 -15.29 -19.55
C TYR A 4 20.54 -14.16 -18.75
N ASN A 5 20.97 -13.06 -19.38
CA ASN A 5 21.62 -11.95 -18.67
C ASN A 5 20.67 -10.80 -18.32
N ASP A 6 19.44 -10.81 -18.83
CA ASP A 6 18.54 -9.65 -18.73
C ASP A 6 17.87 -9.56 -17.35
N PHE A 7 17.38 -10.69 -16.82
CA PHE A 7 16.67 -10.75 -15.53
C PHE A 7 17.49 -10.21 -14.36
N ARG A 8 18.64 -10.85 -14.06
CA ARG A 8 19.49 -10.46 -12.92
C ARG A 8 20.06 -9.05 -13.08
N SER A 9 20.20 -8.55 -14.30
CA SER A 9 20.66 -7.18 -14.55
C SER A 9 19.62 -6.12 -14.18
N LYS A 10 18.33 -6.44 -14.33
CA LYS A 10 17.19 -5.56 -14.09
C LYS A 10 16.56 -5.73 -12.70
N LEU A 11 16.81 -6.85 -12.02
CA LEU A 11 16.41 -7.05 -10.63
C LEU A 11 17.23 -6.13 -9.70
N LEU A 12 16.58 -5.57 -8.69
CA LEU A 12 17.26 -4.80 -7.66
C LEU A 12 18.34 -5.64 -6.96
N LYS A 13 19.52 -5.03 -6.78
CA LYS A 13 20.71 -5.67 -6.19
C LYS A 13 20.90 -5.38 -4.71
N GLU A 14 20.01 -4.57 -4.15
CA GLU A 14 20.04 -4.13 -2.76
C GLU A 14 18.69 -4.38 -2.10
N ASP A 15 18.71 -4.80 -0.84
CA ASP A 15 17.52 -4.92 -0.01
C ASP A 15 17.09 -3.53 0.49
N LEU A 16 16.10 -2.96 -0.18
CA LEU A 16 15.57 -1.63 0.13
C LEU A 16 14.35 -1.68 1.05
N PHE A 17 13.88 -2.88 1.43
CA PHE A 17 12.60 -3.09 2.10
C PHE A 17 12.53 -2.34 3.44
N ARG A 18 13.46 -2.62 4.35
CA ARG A 18 13.49 -2.00 5.69
C ARG A 18 13.78 -0.51 5.60
N ILE A 19 14.69 -0.11 4.71
CA ILE A 19 15.06 1.29 4.50
C ILE A 19 13.83 2.11 4.09
N ASN A 20 13.00 1.60 3.18
CA ASN A 20 11.83 2.32 2.71
C ASN A 20 10.66 2.28 3.70
N VAL A 21 10.55 1.24 4.54
CA VAL A 21 9.67 1.25 5.72
C VAL A 21 10.08 2.38 6.67
N GLU A 22 11.35 2.47 7.05
CA GLU A 22 11.85 3.52 7.94
C GLU A 22 11.62 4.92 7.35
N LYS A 23 11.93 5.13 6.06
CA LYS A 23 11.66 6.41 5.38
C LYS A 23 10.18 6.79 5.40
N TYR A 24 9.28 5.82 5.27
CA TYR A 24 7.85 6.09 5.38
C TYR A 24 7.48 6.49 6.80
N ILE A 25 7.95 5.76 7.82
CA ILE A 25 7.73 6.08 9.22
C ILE A 25 8.25 7.47 9.58
N GLU A 26 9.43 7.87 9.09
CA GLU A 26 9.98 9.21 9.28
C GLU A 26 9.15 10.32 8.63
N LYS A 27 8.43 10.03 7.54
CA LYS A 27 7.46 10.97 6.97
C LYS A 27 6.22 11.07 7.85
N VAL A 28 5.69 9.93 8.30
CA VAL A 28 4.50 9.88 9.17
C VAL A 28 4.76 10.57 10.52
N LYS A 29 5.96 10.46 11.09
CA LYS A 29 6.36 11.18 12.32
C LYS A 29 6.17 12.69 12.25
N LYS A 30 6.26 13.27 11.04
CA LYS A 30 6.18 14.72 10.82
C LYS A 30 4.75 15.24 10.68
N VAL A 31 3.76 14.36 10.57
CA VAL A 31 2.35 14.76 10.47
C VAL A 31 1.81 15.12 11.85
N GLY A 32 0.74 15.93 11.90
CA GLY A 32 0.13 16.35 13.17
C GLY A 32 -0.56 15.17 13.85
N SER A 33 -1.67 14.75 13.25
CA SER A 33 -2.50 13.63 13.70
C SER A 33 -2.86 12.69 12.55
N ILE A 34 -3.31 11.49 12.87
CA ILE A 34 -3.60 10.41 11.92
C ILE A 34 -5.00 9.87 12.17
N ILE A 35 -5.78 9.77 11.11
CA ILE A 35 -7.03 9.00 11.06
C ILE A 35 -6.78 7.75 10.22
N ILE A 36 -7.08 6.57 10.76
CA ILE A 36 -7.02 5.32 9.98
C ILE A 36 -8.41 5.03 9.42
N TRP A 37 -8.55 5.07 8.09
CA TRP A 37 -9.81 4.75 7.43
C TRP A 37 -9.94 3.25 7.19
N GLY A 38 -10.83 2.61 7.95
CA GLY A 38 -11.03 1.17 8.04
C GLY A 38 -10.80 0.70 9.48
N SER A 39 -11.85 0.27 10.18
CA SER A 39 -11.77 -0.12 11.61
C SER A 39 -11.84 -1.64 11.83
N ALA A 40 -11.40 -2.41 10.84
CA ALA A 40 -11.33 -3.87 10.89
C ALA A 40 -9.86 -4.35 10.87
N SER A 41 -9.62 -5.61 10.49
CA SER A 41 -8.28 -6.19 10.45
C SER A 41 -7.27 -5.40 9.60
N THR A 42 -7.71 -4.79 8.48
CA THR A 42 -6.85 -3.96 7.64
C THR A 42 -6.36 -2.69 8.34
N GLY A 43 -7.24 -2.03 9.09
CA GLY A 43 -6.89 -0.89 9.94
C GLY A 43 -5.99 -1.27 11.10
N GLN A 44 -6.24 -2.43 11.70
CA GLN A 44 -5.40 -2.96 12.78
C GLN A 44 -3.95 -3.17 12.31
N LEU A 45 -3.74 -3.70 11.10
CA LEU A 45 -2.38 -3.85 10.55
C LEU A 45 -1.62 -2.52 10.48
N VAL A 46 -2.29 -1.44 10.08
CA VAL A 46 -1.70 -0.09 10.06
C VAL A 46 -1.43 0.39 11.48
N TYR A 47 -2.41 0.27 12.38
CA TYR A 47 -2.24 0.69 13.77
C TYR A 47 -1.08 -0.03 14.46
N ASP A 48 -0.98 -1.36 14.29
CA ASP A 48 0.10 -2.17 14.86
C ASP A 48 1.46 -1.77 14.32
N LEU A 49 1.55 -1.40 13.03
CA LEU A 49 2.78 -0.88 12.46
C LEU A 49 3.17 0.43 13.14
N LEU A 50 2.24 1.37 13.24
CA LEU A 50 2.49 2.66 13.90
C LEU A 50 2.89 2.47 15.38
N LEU A 51 2.23 1.53 16.09
CA LEU A 51 2.57 1.15 17.46
C LEU A 51 3.99 0.55 17.54
N LYS A 52 4.35 -0.35 16.63
CA LYS A 52 5.68 -1.00 16.57
C LYS A 52 6.81 0.02 16.46
N PHE A 53 6.57 1.13 15.77
CA PHE A 53 7.54 2.21 15.57
C PHE A 53 7.38 3.37 16.57
N GLY A 54 6.53 3.21 17.60
CA GLY A 54 6.36 4.19 18.68
C GLY A 54 5.72 5.50 18.24
N ILE A 55 4.77 5.43 17.30
CA ILE A 55 4.05 6.61 16.76
C ILE A 55 2.52 6.45 16.81
N SER A 56 2.02 5.46 17.54
CA SER A 56 0.58 5.19 17.68
C SER A 56 -0.18 6.32 18.38
N GLU A 57 0.49 7.12 19.21
CA GLU A 57 -0.10 8.28 19.89
C GLU A 57 -0.58 9.37 18.93
N LYS A 58 -0.09 9.37 17.69
CA LYS A 58 -0.59 10.25 16.62
C LYS A 58 -1.92 9.77 16.04
N VAL A 59 -2.29 8.51 16.25
CA VAL A 59 -3.58 7.99 15.79
C VAL A 59 -4.67 8.48 16.73
N THR A 60 -5.49 9.38 16.25
CA THR A 60 -6.55 10.01 17.05
C THR A 60 -7.90 9.31 16.85
N TYR A 61 -8.14 8.76 15.66
CA TYR A 61 -9.40 8.15 15.29
C TYR A 61 -9.25 6.99 14.31
N PHE A 62 -10.25 6.12 14.31
CA PHE A 62 -10.57 5.28 13.15
C PHE A 62 -11.74 5.91 12.39
N ALA A 63 -11.95 5.50 11.15
CA ALA A 63 -13.14 5.84 10.36
C ALA A 63 -13.66 4.62 9.61
N ASP A 64 -14.95 4.59 9.27
CA ASP A 64 -15.53 3.52 8.46
C ASP A 64 -16.82 3.99 7.77
N ASN A 65 -17.22 3.34 6.68
CA ASN A 65 -18.51 3.60 6.01
C ASN A 65 -19.67 2.87 6.69
N LYS A 66 -19.38 1.86 7.53
CA LYS A 66 -20.39 1.07 8.24
C LYS A 66 -20.98 1.85 9.40
N ARG A 67 -22.24 2.28 9.25
CA ARG A 67 -22.98 3.09 10.24
C ARG A 67 -23.04 2.43 11.61
N GLU A 68 -23.14 1.11 11.67
CA GLU A 68 -23.17 0.34 12.91
C GLU A 68 -21.88 0.45 13.74
N LYS A 69 -20.79 0.95 13.15
CA LYS A 69 -19.52 1.17 13.85
C LYS A 69 -19.35 2.60 14.37
N TRP A 70 -20.11 3.57 13.89
CA TRP A 70 -19.88 4.97 14.25
C TRP A 70 -20.12 5.21 15.74
N GLY A 71 -19.25 5.99 16.37
CA GLY A 71 -19.27 6.26 17.81
C GLY A 71 -18.81 5.07 18.68
N THR A 72 -18.59 3.89 18.11
CA THR A 72 -17.95 2.77 18.82
C THR A 72 -16.46 3.04 19.01
N LYS A 73 -15.78 2.17 19.76
CA LYS A 73 -14.34 2.25 20.01
C LYS A 73 -13.59 1.07 19.42
N HIS A 74 -12.46 1.36 18.80
CA HIS A 74 -11.46 0.38 18.38
C HIS A 74 -10.09 0.84 18.90
N ASN A 75 -9.37 -0.01 19.63
CA ASN A 75 -8.16 0.36 20.38
C ASN A 75 -8.36 1.60 21.28
N HIS A 76 -9.53 1.70 21.92
CA HIS A 76 -9.98 2.84 22.72
C HIS A 76 -10.19 4.17 21.96
N LEU A 77 -9.90 4.20 20.66
CA LEU A 77 -10.13 5.33 19.78
C LEU A 77 -11.52 5.27 19.16
N MET A 78 -12.18 6.42 18.99
CA MET A 78 -13.51 6.49 18.41
C MET A 78 -13.48 6.18 16.90
N VAL A 79 -14.50 5.50 16.41
CA VAL A 79 -14.74 5.29 14.97
C VAL A 79 -15.67 6.39 14.45
N LEU A 80 -15.17 7.18 13.51
CA LEU A 80 -15.87 8.30 12.89
C LEU A 80 -16.67 7.86 11.64
N SER A 81 -17.74 8.60 11.38
CA SER A 81 -18.41 8.66 10.07
C SER A 81 -17.60 9.47 9.05
N PRO A 82 -17.89 9.34 7.75
CA PRO A 82 -17.25 10.14 6.70
C PRO A 82 -17.34 11.66 6.94
N GLU A 83 -18.49 12.16 7.37
CA GLU A 83 -18.72 13.59 7.61
C GLU A 83 -17.95 14.11 8.83
N GLU A 84 -17.81 13.28 9.86
CA GLU A 84 -16.98 13.60 11.03
C GLU A 84 -15.50 13.66 10.66
N VAL A 85 -15.01 12.77 9.77
CA VAL A 85 -13.63 12.84 9.27
C VAL A 85 -13.37 14.17 8.57
N VAL A 86 -14.28 14.61 7.70
CA VAL A 86 -14.16 15.91 7.01
C VAL A 86 -14.08 17.06 8.01
N SER A 87 -14.91 17.01 9.05
CA SER A 87 -14.92 18.02 10.11
C SER A 87 -13.57 18.05 10.84
N LYS A 88 -13.02 16.87 11.18
CA LYS A 88 -11.72 16.76 11.87
C LYS A 88 -10.54 17.23 11.02
N VAL A 89 -10.52 16.91 9.73
CA VAL A 89 -9.47 17.39 8.82
C VAL A 89 -9.55 18.90 8.60
N LYS A 90 -10.75 19.49 8.60
CA LYS A 90 -10.92 20.95 8.53
C LYS A 90 -10.48 21.67 9.80
N GLU A 91 -10.72 21.06 10.97
CA GLU A 91 -10.27 21.58 12.27
C GLU A 91 -8.73 21.56 12.39
N ASP A 92 -8.07 20.51 11.88
CA ASP A 92 -6.61 20.37 11.87
C ASP A 92 -6.10 19.99 10.46
N PRO A 93 -5.63 20.96 9.66
CA PRO A 93 -5.05 20.72 8.33
C PRO A 93 -3.79 19.84 8.32
N HIS A 94 -3.17 19.60 9.49
CA HIS A 94 -2.04 18.69 9.61
C HIS A 94 -2.46 17.22 9.85
N THR A 95 -3.76 16.95 9.93
CA THR A 95 -4.33 15.60 9.96
C THR A 95 -4.10 14.89 8.64
N LYS A 96 -3.63 13.64 8.70
CA LYS A 96 -3.57 12.74 7.54
C LYS A 96 -4.52 11.56 7.70
N ILE A 97 -5.07 11.11 6.59
CA ILE A 97 -5.93 9.93 6.53
C ILE A 97 -5.14 8.80 5.87
N ILE A 98 -4.92 7.70 6.56
CA ILE A 98 -4.36 6.48 5.96
C ILE A 98 -5.53 5.58 5.57
N ILE A 99 -5.71 5.34 4.27
CA ILE A 99 -6.76 4.43 3.79
C ILE A 99 -6.32 2.97 3.97
N ALA A 100 -6.99 2.26 4.87
CA ALA A 100 -6.76 0.86 5.21
C ALA A 100 -7.98 0.00 4.85
N ALA A 101 -8.25 -0.13 3.55
CA ALA A 101 -9.38 -0.88 3.02
C ALA A 101 -9.07 -1.45 1.63
N LEU A 102 -9.79 -2.51 1.25
CA LEU A 102 -9.66 -3.12 -0.08
C LEU A 102 -10.27 -2.22 -1.17
N HIS A 103 -11.36 -1.50 -0.87
CA HIS A 103 -12.02 -0.57 -1.78
C HIS A 103 -11.38 0.83 -1.76
N LEU A 104 -10.04 0.90 -1.84
CA LEU A 104 -9.29 2.15 -1.70
C LEU A 104 -9.72 3.21 -2.72
N ALA A 105 -9.96 2.81 -3.98
CA ALA A 105 -10.34 3.73 -5.05
C ALA A 105 -11.70 4.40 -4.78
N ASP A 106 -12.69 3.64 -4.28
CA ASP A 106 -14.02 4.17 -3.99
C ASP A 106 -14.00 5.09 -2.76
N ILE A 107 -13.26 4.71 -1.72
CA ILE A 107 -13.05 5.54 -0.53
C ILE A 107 -12.34 6.83 -0.89
N ASN A 108 -11.32 6.77 -1.76
CA ASN A 108 -10.62 7.97 -2.23
C ASN A 108 -11.59 8.91 -2.95
N LYS A 109 -12.35 8.40 -3.93
CA LYS A 109 -13.37 9.19 -4.65
C LYS A 109 -14.38 9.82 -3.69
N GLN A 110 -14.85 9.06 -2.69
CA GLN A 110 -15.75 9.55 -1.66
C GLN A 110 -15.13 10.71 -0.87
N LEU A 111 -13.92 10.54 -0.35
CA LEU A 111 -13.24 11.58 0.44
C LEU A 111 -13.02 12.87 -0.35
N LEU A 112 -12.57 12.76 -1.60
CA LEU A 112 -12.41 13.89 -2.50
C LEU A 112 -13.76 14.59 -2.75
N SER A 113 -14.84 13.83 -2.97
CA SER A 113 -16.18 14.40 -3.19
C SER A 113 -16.74 15.13 -1.97
N LEU A 114 -16.28 14.77 -0.76
CA LEU A 114 -16.62 15.44 0.49
C LEU A 114 -15.73 16.68 0.77
N GLY A 115 -14.81 17.01 -0.14
CA GLY A 115 -13.94 18.18 -0.05
C GLY A 115 -12.67 17.96 0.76
N ILE A 116 -12.22 16.70 0.92
CA ILE A 116 -10.89 16.42 1.46
C ILE A 116 -9.86 16.59 0.34
N GLU A 117 -8.81 17.34 0.60
CA GLU A 117 -7.68 17.52 -0.32
C GLU A 117 -6.89 16.21 -0.48
N GLU A 118 -6.49 15.87 -1.72
CA GLU A 118 -5.69 14.68 -2.01
C GLU A 118 -4.42 14.62 -1.17
N SER A 119 -3.80 15.78 -0.89
CA SER A 119 -2.60 15.87 -0.06
C SER A 119 -2.80 15.37 1.37
N ALA A 120 -4.04 15.31 1.88
CA ALA A 120 -4.37 14.76 3.21
C ALA A 120 -4.50 13.23 3.21
N ILE A 121 -4.54 12.60 2.03
CA ILE A 121 -4.82 11.17 1.88
C ILE A 121 -3.53 10.40 1.62
N ASP A 122 -3.28 9.38 2.45
CA ASP A 122 -2.17 8.44 2.31
C ASP A 122 -2.69 7.10 1.77
N PHE A 123 -2.30 6.82 0.52
CA PHE A 123 -2.60 5.59 -0.21
C PHE A 123 -1.55 4.49 -0.05
N ARG A 124 -0.44 4.77 0.64
CA ARG A 124 0.71 3.87 0.78
C ARG A 124 0.67 3.08 2.08
N GLY A 125 0.19 3.70 3.16
CA GLY A 125 0.32 3.16 4.51
C GLY A 125 -0.21 1.74 4.69
N PHE A 126 -1.36 1.42 4.10
CA PHE A 126 -1.93 0.08 4.21
C PHE A 126 -1.12 -0.99 3.45
N GLY A 127 -0.75 -0.74 2.20
CA GLY A 127 0.06 -1.68 1.43
C GLY A 127 1.41 -1.94 2.11
N LEU A 128 2.03 -0.88 2.62
CA LEU A 128 3.27 -0.94 3.39
C LEU A 128 3.13 -1.76 4.67
N ALA A 129 2.08 -1.52 5.47
CA ALA A 129 1.83 -2.27 6.68
C ALA A 129 1.59 -3.76 6.39
N LYS A 130 0.77 -4.07 5.39
CA LYS A 130 0.49 -5.45 4.97
C LYS A 130 1.78 -6.17 4.56
N ASP A 131 2.59 -5.56 3.72
CA ASP A 131 3.84 -6.16 3.27
C ASP A 131 4.86 -6.29 4.41
N TYR A 132 4.98 -5.29 5.30
CA TYR A 132 5.83 -5.36 6.49
C TYR A 132 5.53 -6.59 7.35
N TRP A 133 4.25 -6.84 7.64
CA TRP A 133 3.84 -8.00 8.43
C TRP A 133 3.99 -9.33 7.68
N THR A 134 3.77 -9.31 6.36
CA THR A 134 3.97 -10.50 5.49
C THR A 134 5.43 -10.93 5.48
N PHE A 135 6.36 -9.98 5.40
CA PHE A 135 7.80 -10.21 5.25
C PHE A 135 8.60 -9.88 6.52
N GLN A 136 7.96 -9.99 7.69
CA GLN A 136 8.59 -9.63 8.97
C GLN A 136 9.79 -10.54 9.29
N LYS A 137 9.68 -11.84 8.98
CA LYS A 137 10.72 -12.84 9.27
C LYS A 137 11.86 -12.81 8.26
N GLU A 138 11.50 -12.64 6.99
CA GLU A 138 12.43 -12.67 5.87
C GLU A 138 11.97 -11.69 4.80
N THR A 139 12.89 -10.88 4.27
CA THR A 139 12.57 -9.84 3.29
C THR A 139 12.33 -10.45 1.91
N PRO A 140 11.57 -9.76 1.03
CA PRO A 140 11.41 -10.20 -0.35
C PRO A 140 12.74 -10.40 -1.07
N PHE A 141 13.72 -9.54 -0.80
CA PHE A 141 15.07 -9.66 -1.35
C PHE A 141 15.73 -11.00 -0.99
N SER A 142 15.72 -11.38 0.29
CA SER A 142 16.30 -12.66 0.75
C SER A 142 15.56 -13.87 0.16
N ILE A 143 14.23 -13.83 0.12
CA ILE A 143 13.41 -14.90 -0.47
C ILE A 143 13.72 -15.06 -1.96
N ILE A 144 13.77 -13.96 -2.71
CA ILE A 144 14.04 -13.99 -4.15
C ILE A 144 15.47 -14.47 -4.42
N HIS A 145 16.46 -13.96 -3.66
CA HIS A 145 17.85 -14.36 -3.86
C HIS A 145 18.13 -15.82 -3.50
N SER A 146 17.46 -16.37 -2.47
CA SER A 146 17.61 -17.78 -2.11
C SER A 146 17.02 -18.75 -3.15
N HIS A 147 16.14 -18.26 -4.03
CA HIS A 147 15.51 -19.04 -5.11
C HIS A 147 15.72 -18.38 -6.49
N ILE A 148 16.84 -17.66 -6.67
CA ILE A 148 17.03 -16.77 -7.82
C ILE A 148 16.91 -17.49 -9.17
N ASP A 149 17.37 -18.74 -9.25
CA ASP A 149 17.32 -19.55 -10.45
C ASP A 149 15.87 -19.90 -10.84
N ASP A 150 14.97 -20.09 -9.86
CA ASP A 150 13.55 -20.35 -10.11
C ASP A 150 12.84 -19.10 -10.63
N TYR A 151 13.12 -17.94 -10.04
CA TYR A 151 12.57 -16.66 -10.52
C TYR A 151 13.07 -16.33 -11.93
N GLU A 152 14.36 -16.56 -12.21
CA GLU A 152 14.94 -16.38 -13.54
C GLU A 152 14.35 -17.37 -14.55
N LYS A 153 14.10 -18.61 -14.15
CA LYS A 153 13.44 -19.61 -14.99
C LYS A 153 12.03 -19.14 -15.37
N VAL A 154 11.23 -18.66 -14.43
CA VAL A 154 9.90 -18.10 -14.74
C VAL A 154 10.03 -16.95 -15.74
N TYR A 155 10.94 -16.00 -15.50
CA TYR A 155 11.19 -14.88 -16.42
C TYR A 155 11.52 -15.34 -17.85
N SER A 156 12.33 -16.40 -17.97
CA SER A 156 12.73 -16.96 -19.27
C SER A 156 11.58 -17.64 -20.03
N LEU A 157 10.56 -18.11 -19.31
CA LEU A 157 9.37 -18.75 -19.88
C LEU A 157 8.29 -17.75 -20.34
N LEU A 158 8.37 -16.49 -19.91
CA LEU A 158 7.43 -15.45 -20.33
C LEU A 158 7.66 -15.09 -21.80
N ALA A 159 6.61 -15.22 -22.61
CA ALA A 159 6.69 -15.08 -24.07
C ALA A 159 6.90 -13.63 -24.52
N ASP A 160 6.26 -12.67 -23.87
CA ASP A 160 6.24 -11.26 -24.28
C ASP A 160 6.96 -10.33 -23.29
N GLU A 161 7.47 -9.22 -23.83
CA GLU A 161 8.23 -8.23 -23.06
C GLU A 161 7.37 -7.47 -22.04
N ARG A 162 6.06 -7.37 -22.26
CA ARG A 162 5.14 -6.75 -21.28
C ARG A 162 5.03 -7.64 -20.05
N SER A 163 4.81 -8.95 -20.21
CA SER A 163 4.76 -9.91 -19.11
C SER A 163 6.07 -9.94 -18.31
N LYS A 164 7.23 -9.91 -18.99
CA LYS A 164 8.54 -9.79 -18.34
C LYS A 164 8.68 -8.50 -17.53
N SER A 165 8.20 -7.39 -18.08
CA SER A 165 8.21 -6.08 -17.41
C SER A 165 7.28 -6.06 -16.19
N VAL A 166 6.09 -6.67 -16.31
CA VAL A 166 5.15 -6.87 -15.19
C VAL A 166 5.81 -7.69 -14.08
N TYR A 167 6.43 -8.81 -14.44
CA TYR A 167 7.10 -9.70 -13.49
C TYR A 167 8.21 -8.98 -12.72
N LEU A 168 9.16 -8.36 -13.42
CA LEU A 168 10.25 -7.59 -12.79
C LEU A 168 9.72 -6.40 -11.97
N GLY A 169 8.72 -5.69 -12.46
CA GLY A 169 8.11 -4.58 -11.73
C GLY A 169 7.50 -5.00 -10.40
N ILE A 170 6.82 -6.16 -10.36
CA ILE A 170 6.29 -6.74 -9.12
C ILE A 170 7.43 -7.12 -8.17
N LEU A 171 8.46 -7.83 -8.64
CA LEU A 171 9.59 -8.22 -7.78
C LEU A 171 10.32 -7.00 -7.20
N ASN A 172 10.64 -6.02 -8.04
CA ASN A 172 11.33 -4.79 -7.61
C ASN A 172 10.44 -3.96 -6.69
N SER A 173 9.13 -3.90 -6.94
CA SER A 173 8.16 -3.26 -6.04
C SER A 173 8.17 -3.93 -4.67
N LYS A 174 8.27 -5.26 -4.59
CA LYS A 174 8.35 -5.97 -3.31
C LYS A 174 9.68 -5.79 -2.60
N ILE A 175 10.80 -5.89 -3.32
CA ILE A 175 12.15 -5.65 -2.77
C ILE A 175 12.26 -4.24 -2.20
N SER A 176 11.70 -3.25 -2.90
CA SER A 176 11.83 -1.84 -2.51
C SER A 176 10.67 -1.29 -1.71
N LEU A 177 9.52 -1.93 -1.70
CA LEU A 177 8.28 -1.33 -1.19
C LEU A 177 7.92 0.00 -1.88
N ASP A 178 8.32 0.13 -3.16
CA ASP A 178 8.08 1.28 -4.01
C ASP A 178 7.13 0.90 -5.15
N ASN A 179 5.93 1.47 -5.14
CA ASN A 179 4.91 1.21 -6.15
C ASN A 179 5.19 1.94 -7.48
N THR A 180 6.22 2.78 -7.58
CA THR A 180 6.62 3.36 -8.87
C THR A 180 7.06 2.28 -9.86
N TYR A 181 7.57 1.13 -9.40
CA TYR A 181 7.84 -0.03 -10.24
C TYR A 181 6.57 -0.68 -10.83
N LEU A 182 5.38 -0.34 -10.30
CA LEU A 182 4.09 -0.80 -10.83
C LEU A 182 3.47 0.19 -11.83
N ALA A 183 4.06 1.39 -11.96
CA ALA A 183 3.56 2.40 -12.88
C ALA A 183 3.69 1.92 -14.33
N GLY A 184 2.60 2.03 -15.10
CA GLY A 184 2.57 1.62 -16.51
C GLY A 184 2.48 0.11 -16.76
N ILE A 185 2.52 -0.73 -15.72
CA ILE A 185 2.35 -2.20 -15.85
C ILE A 185 1.04 -2.72 -15.25
N ALA A 186 0.39 -1.94 -14.37
CA ALA A 186 -0.93 -2.26 -13.84
C ALA A 186 -2.02 -2.08 -14.91
N SER A 187 -2.94 -3.04 -15.00
CA SER A 187 -4.17 -2.91 -15.81
C SER A 187 -5.35 -2.56 -14.89
N PRO A 188 -6.40 -1.89 -15.41
CA PRO A 188 -7.61 -1.63 -14.65
C PRO A 188 -8.23 -2.92 -14.09
N ALA A 189 -8.87 -2.84 -12.92
CA ALA A 189 -9.48 -4.01 -12.27
C ALA A 189 -10.62 -4.59 -13.11
N GLU A 190 -11.29 -3.74 -13.91
CA GLU A 190 -12.37 -4.10 -14.82
C GLU A 190 -11.89 -4.97 -16.00
N GLU A 191 -10.59 -4.95 -16.29
CA GLU A 191 -9.94 -5.76 -17.34
C GLU A 191 -9.34 -7.06 -16.77
N GLN A 192 -9.55 -7.34 -15.48
CA GLN A 192 -9.03 -8.54 -14.84
C GLN A 192 -9.84 -9.78 -15.29
N TYR A 193 -9.16 -10.73 -15.93
CA TYR A 193 -9.68 -12.02 -16.44
C TYR A 193 -10.52 -12.01 -17.72
N PHE A 194 -11.00 -10.85 -18.18
CA PHE A 194 -11.77 -10.74 -19.42
C PHE A 194 -11.02 -9.87 -20.43
N GLU A 195 -10.75 -10.41 -21.62
CA GLU A 195 -10.27 -9.62 -22.74
C GLU A 195 -11.33 -8.60 -23.14
N LYS A 196 -10.91 -7.39 -23.55
CA LYS A 196 -11.81 -6.50 -24.29
C LYS A 196 -12.27 -7.27 -25.51
N GLU A 197 -13.59 -7.40 -25.69
CA GLU A 197 -14.16 -8.00 -26.90
C GLU A 197 -13.44 -7.40 -28.12
N PRO A 198 -12.92 -8.23 -29.04
CA PRO A 198 -12.33 -7.70 -30.25
C PRO A 198 -13.42 -6.90 -30.95
N PHE A 199 -13.18 -5.60 -31.13
CA PHE A 199 -14.07 -4.71 -31.87
C PHE A 199 -14.43 -5.37 -33.21
N LEU A 200 -15.72 -5.69 -33.39
CA LEU A 200 -16.33 -6.08 -34.66
C LEU A 200 -16.39 -4.87 -35.61
#